data_AF-A0A5Q2QIX6-F1
#
_entry.id   AF-A0A5Q2QIX6-F1
#
_cell.length_a   1.000
_cell.length_b   1.000
_cell.length_c   1.000
_cell.angle_alpha   90.00
_cell.angle_beta   90.00
_cell.angle_gamma   90.00
#
_symmetry.space_group_name_H-M   'P 1'
#
loop_
_entity.id
_entity.type
_entity.pdbx_description
1 polymer ?
#
loop_
_entity_poly.entity_id
_entity_poly.type
_entity_poly.pdbx_seq_one_letter_code
_entity_poly.pdbx_strand_id
1 'polypeptide(L)'
;MMRLFLVVLATAIGGCAVQPGAPLTGPNDAQITGRVSLTHDGRRDAGGFTYRSAGARQSWILFGPTGTAVGELSSGPRGARWQPTDGDALAAADIDALVETALGVAAPLASARDWIWGRVPLGASARDGGFNLNGWRLEWLKYTADGVPRLMRLTRGDTELRLVAKTWQ
;
A
#
# COMPACT_ATOMS: atom_id res chain seq x y z
N MET A 1 20.57 36.42 61.56
CA MET A 1 19.10 36.34 61.46
C MET A 1 18.73 35.97 60.03
N MET A 2 17.96 34.91 59.91
CA MET A 2 17.58 34.15 58.72
C MET A 2 16.56 34.90 57.85
N ARG A 3 16.79 35.06 56.54
CA ARG A 3 15.73 35.21 55.53
C ARG A 3 16.11 34.52 54.22
N LEU A 4 15.72 33.25 54.18
CA LEU A 4 15.61 32.34 53.05
C LEU A 4 14.48 32.85 52.12
N PHE A 5 14.72 33.07 50.83
CA PHE A 5 13.63 33.09 49.84
C PHE A 5 14.11 32.43 48.53
N LEU A 6 13.57 31.23 48.33
CA LEU A 6 13.71 30.38 47.16
C LEU A 6 13.15 31.09 45.92
N VAL A 7 14.00 31.31 44.91
CA VAL A 7 13.56 31.68 43.56
C VAL A 7 13.19 30.38 42.83
N VAL A 8 11.88 30.20 42.63
CA VAL A 8 11.28 29.06 41.93
C VAL A 8 11.62 29.16 40.44
N LEU A 9 12.39 28.18 39.96
CA LEU A 9 12.76 27.99 38.57
C LEU A 9 11.57 27.34 37.83
N ALA A 10 10.77 28.15 37.13
CA ALA A 10 9.68 27.67 36.28
C ALA A 10 10.22 27.17 34.94
N THR A 11 10.52 25.86 34.86
CA THR A 11 10.93 25.18 33.64
C THR A 11 9.70 25.00 32.73
N ALA A 12 9.53 25.88 31.74
CA ALA A 12 8.54 25.71 30.69
C ALA A 12 9.03 24.65 29.70
N ILE A 13 8.60 23.39 29.88
CA ILE A 13 8.82 22.33 28.91
C ILE A 13 7.86 22.57 27.74
N GLY A 14 8.37 23.19 26.67
CA GLY A 14 7.71 23.29 25.38
C GLY A 14 7.72 21.93 24.69
N GLY A 15 6.73 21.09 24.98
CA GLY A 15 6.50 19.86 24.23
C GLY A 15 5.88 20.21 22.87
N CYS A 16 6.66 20.07 21.78
CA CYS A 16 6.09 19.95 20.45
C CYS A 16 5.33 18.61 20.38
N ALA A 17 4.06 18.62 20.79
CA ALA A 17 3.15 17.54 20.43
C ALA A 17 2.95 17.61 18.92
N VAL A 18 3.71 16.79 18.18
CA VAL A 18 3.34 16.40 16.81
C VAL A 18 1.98 15.73 16.94
N GLN A 19 0.93 16.46 16.56
CA GLN A 19 -0.39 15.90 16.42
C GLN A 19 -0.32 14.93 15.24
N PRO A 20 -0.57 13.62 15.42
CA PRO A 20 -0.72 12.71 14.30
C PRO A 20 -1.81 13.31 13.41
N GLY A 21 -1.46 13.65 12.16
CA GLY A 21 -2.46 14.07 11.19
C GLY A 21 -3.57 13.03 11.19
N ALA A 22 -4.82 13.48 11.25
CA ALA A 22 -5.96 12.58 11.17
C ALA A 22 -5.71 11.61 10.01
N PRO A 23 -5.87 10.29 10.20
CA PRO A 23 -5.70 9.36 9.10
C PRO A 23 -6.64 9.84 8.00
N LEU A 24 -6.04 10.27 6.88
CA LEU A 24 -6.80 10.54 5.68
C LEU A 24 -7.46 9.19 5.38
N THR A 25 -8.73 8.98 5.68
CA THR A 25 -9.42 7.76 5.25
C THR A 25 -9.77 8.02 3.79
N GLY A 26 -8.98 7.46 2.88
CA GLY A 26 -9.35 7.37 1.47
C GLY A 26 -10.70 6.67 1.38
N PRO A 27 -11.45 6.87 0.29
CA PRO A 27 -12.84 6.49 0.25
C PRO A 27 -13.00 5.02 0.64
N ASN A 28 -13.89 4.77 1.62
CA ASN A 28 -14.15 3.43 2.15
C ASN A 28 -14.51 2.45 1.02
N ASP A 29 -15.19 2.99 0.01
CA ASP A 29 -15.53 2.33 -1.22
C ASP A 29 -14.81 3.04 -2.37
N ALA A 30 -13.98 2.32 -3.11
CA ALA A 30 -13.24 2.88 -4.24
C ALA A 30 -13.11 1.83 -5.33
N GLN A 31 -13.06 2.28 -6.58
CA GLN A 31 -12.69 1.46 -7.72
C GLN A 31 -11.59 2.15 -8.52
N ILE A 32 -10.47 1.46 -8.70
CA ILE A 32 -9.34 1.94 -9.49
C ILE A 32 -9.05 0.95 -10.59
N THR A 33 -8.92 1.44 -11.82
CA THR A 33 -8.46 0.62 -12.95
C THR A 33 -7.10 1.09 -13.43
N GLY A 34 -6.30 0.17 -13.95
CA GLY A 34 -4.95 0.52 -14.34
C GLY A 34 -4.17 -0.59 -15.04
N ARG A 35 -2.85 -0.39 -15.05
CA ARG A 35 -1.86 -1.34 -15.55
C ARG A 35 -0.95 -1.73 -14.41
N VAL A 36 -0.60 -3.01 -14.36
CA VAL A 36 0.37 -3.54 -13.42
C VAL A 36 1.46 -4.28 -14.19
N SER A 37 2.68 -4.20 -13.69
CA SER A 37 3.72 -5.14 -14.07
C SER A 37 4.49 -5.60 -12.86
N LEU A 38 4.83 -6.88 -12.87
CA LEU A 38 5.68 -7.52 -11.89
C LEU A 38 6.94 -7.99 -12.61
N THR A 39 8.10 -7.56 -12.13
CA THR A 39 9.39 -8.13 -12.49
C THR A 39 9.87 -8.95 -11.31
N HIS A 40 10.21 -10.21 -11.51
CA HIS A 40 10.71 -11.13 -10.50
C HIS A 40 11.55 -12.23 -11.19
N ASP A 41 12.69 -12.61 -10.61
CA ASP A 41 13.61 -13.63 -11.17
C ASP A 41 13.96 -13.40 -12.65
N GLY A 42 14.19 -12.14 -13.03
CA GLY A 42 14.50 -11.75 -14.43
C GLY A 42 13.33 -11.87 -15.42
N ARG A 43 12.16 -12.37 -14.98
CA ARG A 43 10.94 -12.41 -15.78
C ARG A 43 10.08 -11.18 -15.50
N ARG A 44 9.42 -10.67 -16.55
CA ARG A 44 8.48 -9.55 -16.42
C ARG A 44 7.10 -9.93 -16.95
N ASP A 45 6.13 -9.96 -16.04
CA ASP A 45 4.71 -10.14 -16.34
C ASP A 45 4.01 -8.77 -16.31
N ALA A 46 3.10 -8.53 -17.26
CA ALA A 46 2.40 -7.26 -17.37
C ALA A 46 0.95 -7.41 -17.82
N GLY A 47 0.08 -6.58 -17.25
CA GLY A 47 -1.35 -6.76 -17.35
C GLY A 47 -2.16 -5.53 -16.99
N GLY A 48 -3.48 -5.71 -17.01
CA GLY A 48 -4.42 -4.76 -16.42
C GLY A 48 -4.74 -5.15 -14.97
N PHE A 49 -5.28 -4.21 -14.22
CA PHE A 49 -5.93 -4.52 -12.96
C PHE A 49 -7.20 -3.69 -12.76
N THR A 50 -8.12 -4.23 -11.99
CA THR A 50 -9.21 -3.50 -11.34
C THR A 50 -9.10 -3.75 -9.84
N TYR A 51 -8.79 -2.70 -9.09
CA TYR A 51 -8.78 -2.69 -7.64
C TYR A 51 -10.13 -2.18 -7.12
N ARG A 52 -10.65 -2.80 -6.08
CA ARG A 52 -11.84 -2.35 -5.36
C ARG A 52 -11.59 -2.39 -3.87
N SER A 53 -12.01 -1.37 -3.14
CA SER A 53 -12.16 -1.43 -1.68
C SER A 53 -13.61 -1.28 -1.30
N ALA A 54 -14.01 -1.95 -0.22
CA ALA A 54 -15.30 -1.74 0.42
C ALA A 54 -15.20 -2.01 1.93
N GLY A 55 -15.15 -0.95 2.73
CA GLY A 55 -14.87 -1.03 4.17
C GLY A 55 -13.57 -1.80 4.44
N ALA A 56 -13.63 -2.87 5.23
CA ALA A 56 -12.47 -3.72 5.55
C ALA A 56 -12.09 -4.73 4.43
N ARG A 57 -12.83 -4.75 3.32
CA ARG A 57 -12.56 -5.66 2.20
C ARG A 57 -11.82 -4.94 1.08
N GLN A 58 -11.03 -5.69 0.33
CA GLN A 58 -10.46 -5.27 -0.93
C GLN A 58 -10.39 -6.43 -1.91
N SER A 59 -10.46 -6.14 -3.21
CA SER A 59 -10.16 -7.11 -4.25
C SER A 59 -9.42 -6.52 -5.42
N TRP A 60 -8.72 -7.41 -6.15
CA TRP A 60 -7.93 -7.12 -7.33
C TRP A 60 -8.29 -8.15 -8.40
N ILE A 61 -8.93 -7.70 -9.46
CA ILE A 61 -9.07 -8.51 -10.67
C ILE A 61 -7.86 -8.21 -11.54
N LEU A 62 -7.11 -9.25 -11.89
CA LEU A 62 -5.93 -9.16 -12.74
C LEU A 62 -6.29 -9.57 -14.16
N PHE A 63 -5.72 -8.86 -15.14
CA PHE A 63 -5.95 -9.11 -16.56
C PHE A 63 -4.63 -9.35 -17.28
N GLY A 64 -4.60 -10.31 -18.20
CA GLY A 64 -3.46 -10.57 -19.07
C GLY A 64 -3.25 -9.47 -20.12
N PRO A 65 -2.20 -9.62 -20.97
CA PRO A 65 -1.89 -8.65 -22.03
C PRO A 65 -3.04 -8.42 -23.03
N THR A 66 -3.85 -9.44 -23.27
CA THR A 66 -5.01 -9.43 -24.18
C THR A 66 -6.27 -8.84 -23.55
N GLY A 67 -6.24 -8.50 -22.25
CA GLY A 67 -7.40 -8.00 -21.52
C GLY A 67 -8.31 -9.10 -20.95
N THR A 68 -7.96 -10.37 -21.08
CA THR A 68 -8.68 -11.48 -20.43
C THR A 68 -8.37 -11.50 -18.93
N ALA A 69 -9.39 -11.72 -18.10
CA ALA A 69 -9.17 -11.94 -16.68
C ALA A 69 -8.33 -13.20 -16.45
N VAL A 70 -7.38 -13.15 -15.52
CA VAL A 70 -6.56 -14.31 -15.12
C VAL A 70 -6.90 -14.79 -13.71
N GLY A 71 -7.56 -13.95 -12.91
CA GLY A 71 -8.03 -14.30 -11.58
C GLY A 71 -8.38 -13.08 -10.75
N GLU A 72 -8.94 -13.36 -9.58
CA GLU A 72 -9.27 -12.37 -8.56
C GLU A 72 -8.55 -12.70 -7.25
N LEU A 73 -7.86 -11.70 -6.71
CA LEU A 73 -7.35 -11.70 -5.35
C LEU A 73 -8.33 -10.92 -4.48
N SER A 74 -8.81 -11.51 -3.40
CA SER A 74 -9.73 -10.87 -2.46
C SER A 74 -9.21 -11.00 -1.04
N SER A 75 -9.48 -9.99 -0.21
CA SER A 75 -9.05 -9.95 1.19
C SER A 75 -10.08 -9.26 2.06
N GLY A 76 -10.21 -9.70 3.31
CA GLY A 76 -11.05 -9.08 4.33
C GLY A 76 -10.93 -9.77 5.68
N PRO A 77 -11.90 -9.57 6.60
CA PRO A 77 -11.83 -10.13 7.96
C PRO A 77 -11.77 -11.66 8.06
N ARG A 78 -12.09 -12.37 6.97
CA ARG A 78 -12.07 -13.85 6.90
C ARG A 78 -10.77 -14.39 6.27
N GLY A 79 -9.78 -13.53 6.05
CA GLY A 79 -8.53 -13.84 5.36
C GLY A 79 -8.55 -13.44 3.89
N ALA A 80 -7.61 -14.00 3.13
CA ALA A 80 -7.44 -13.72 1.72
C ALA A 80 -7.56 -14.96 0.84
N ARG A 81 -7.97 -14.75 -0.41
CA ARG A 81 -8.15 -15.81 -1.40
C ARG A 81 -7.74 -15.31 -2.79
N TRP A 82 -6.99 -16.15 -3.49
CA TRP A 82 -6.74 -16.06 -4.91
C TRP A 82 -7.61 -17.09 -5.62
N GLN A 83 -8.42 -16.59 -6.54
CA GLN A 83 -9.29 -17.40 -7.39
C GLN A 83 -8.85 -17.19 -8.84
N PRO A 84 -8.00 -18.07 -9.40
CA PRO A 84 -7.64 -17.97 -10.81
C PRO A 84 -8.83 -18.33 -11.71
N THR A 85 -8.77 -17.93 -12.97
CA THR A 85 -9.73 -18.40 -13.99
C THR A 85 -9.48 -19.83 -14.41
N ASP A 86 -8.27 -20.34 -14.18
CA ASP A 86 -7.85 -21.71 -14.44
C ASP A 86 -6.94 -22.21 -13.32
N GLY A 87 -7.14 -23.45 -12.88
CA GLY A 87 -6.45 -24.05 -11.74
C GLY A 87 -7.13 -23.84 -10.38
N ASP A 88 -6.41 -24.22 -9.32
CA ASP A 88 -6.96 -24.28 -7.98
C ASP A 88 -6.89 -22.94 -7.24
N ALA A 89 -7.91 -22.70 -6.43
CA ALA A 89 -7.95 -21.53 -5.55
C ALA A 89 -6.96 -21.68 -4.39
N LEU A 90 -6.29 -20.59 -4.04
CA LEU A 90 -5.41 -20.52 -2.87
C LEU A 90 -6.02 -19.62 -1.80
N ALA A 91 -5.85 -19.97 -0.53
CA ALA A 91 -6.26 -19.14 0.60
C ALA A 91 -5.11 -18.96 1.58
N ALA A 92 -5.09 -17.81 2.26
CA ALA A 92 -4.10 -17.47 3.28
C ALA A 92 -4.73 -16.60 4.37
N ALA A 93 -3.99 -16.39 5.47
CA ALA A 93 -4.43 -15.57 6.59
C ALA A 93 -4.68 -14.10 6.20
N ASP A 94 -3.90 -13.58 5.24
CA ASP A 94 -4.05 -12.25 4.67
C ASP A 94 -3.46 -12.20 3.25
N ILE A 95 -3.65 -11.06 2.58
CA ILE A 95 -3.27 -10.87 1.19
C ILE A 95 -1.76 -10.82 0.99
N ASP A 96 -1.00 -10.35 1.97
CA ASP A 96 0.45 -10.24 1.88
C ASP A 96 1.07 -11.65 1.97
N ALA A 97 0.55 -12.50 2.86
CA ALA A 97 0.91 -13.92 2.96
C ALA A 97 0.53 -14.71 1.70
N LEU A 98 -0.59 -14.37 1.06
CA LEU A 98 -0.97 -15.00 -0.21
C LEU A 98 0.04 -14.65 -1.30
N VAL A 99 0.37 -13.37 -1.42
CA VAL A 99 1.35 -12.89 -2.40
C VAL A 99 2.74 -13.45 -2.10
N GLU A 100 3.12 -13.62 -0.83
CA GLU A 100 4.37 -14.30 -0.46
C GLU A 100 4.41 -15.74 -0.97
N THR A 101 3.31 -16.48 -0.86
CA THR A 101 3.24 -17.85 -1.40
C THR A 101 3.40 -17.86 -2.92
N ALA A 102 2.91 -16.83 -3.61
CA ALA A 102 2.97 -16.73 -5.07
C ALA A 102 4.29 -16.17 -5.61
N LEU A 103 4.91 -15.22 -4.90
CA LEU A 103 6.07 -14.44 -5.36
C LEU A 103 7.34 -14.69 -4.54
N GLY A 104 7.30 -15.52 -3.50
CA GLY A 104 8.38 -15.69 -2.53
C GLY A 104 8.62 -14.48 -1.62
N VAL A 105 7.88 -13.38 -1.81
CA VAL A 105 7.99 -12.14 -1.03
C VAL A 105 6.62 -11.54 -0.75
N ALA A 106 6.37 -11.19 0.51
CA ALA A 106 5.14 -10.50 0.93
C ALA A 106 5.12 -9.06 0.41
N ALA A 107 4.46 -8.79 -0.73
CA ALA A 107 4.23 -7.43 -1.19
C ALA A 107 3.14 -6.77 -0.33
N PRO A 108 3.27 -5.48 0.05
CA PRO A 108 2.38 -4.83 1.02
C PRO A 108 1.04 -4.40 0.41
N LEU A 109 0.27 -5.36 -0.11
CA LEU A 109 -1.04 -5.14 -0.72
C LEU A 109 -2.13 -4.92 0.34
N ALA A 110 -1.94 -5.39 1.57
CA ALA A 110 -2.84 -5.10 2.70
C ALA A 110 -3.01 -3.59 2.88
N SER A 111 -1.92 -2.84 2.69
CA SER A 111 -1.87 -1.37 2.77
C SER A 111 -2.25 -0.64 1.47
N ALA A 112 -2.70 -1.34 0.43
CA ALA A 112 -2.95 -0.74 -0.88
C ALA A 112 -3.97 0.39 -0.88
N ARG A 113 -4.99 0.27 -0.03
CA ARG A 113 -5.94 1.36 0.21
C ARG A 113 -5.25 2.69 0.53
N ASP A 114 -4.13 2.67 1.24
CA ASP A 114 -3.45 3.89 1.65
C ASP A 114 -2.55 4.39 0.52
N TRP A 115 -1.63 3.54 0.05
CA TRP A 115 -0.60 4.00 -0.88
C TRP A 115 -1.12 4.28 -2.30
N ILE A 116 -2.22 3.66 -2.75
CA ILE A 116 -2.83 4.02 -4.05
C ILE A 116 -3.38 5.45 -4.02
N TRP A 117 -3.81 5.92 -2.85
CA TRP A 117 -4.36 7.25 -2.64
C TRP A 117 -3.33 8.26 -2.14
N GLY A 118 -2.03 7.94 -2.18
CA GLY A 118 -0.98 8.86 -1.75
C GLY A 118 -0.90 9.03 -0.23
N ARG A 119 -1.48 8.09 0.52
CA ARG A 119 -1.42 8.09 1.97
C ARG A 119 -0.30 7.18 2.43
N VAL A 120 0.47 7.68 3.40
CA VAL A 120 1.57 6.92 3.99
C VAL A 120 0.98 5.77 4.79
N PRO A 121 1.26 4.50 4.42
CA PRO A 121 0.75 3.35 5.16
C PRO A 121 1.25 3.32 6.61
N LEU A 122 0.44 2.74 7.49
CA LEU A 122 0.88 2.49 8.87
C LEU A 122 2.14 1.60 8.87
N GLY A 123 3.11 1.95 9.72
CA GLY A 123 4.39 1.23 9.79
C GLY A 123 5.39 1.60 8.69
N ALA A 124 5.02 2.47 7.74
CA ALA A 124 5.97 3.00 6.78
C ALA A 124 6.95 3.97 7.47
N SER A 125 8.21 3.91 7.07
CA SER A 125 9.25 4.87 7.48
C SER A 125 9.76 5.63 6.26
N ALA A 126 10.07 6.91 6.43
CA ALA A 126 10.63 7.72 5.34
C ALA A 126 11.97 7.12 4.87
N ARG A 127 12.19 7.15 3.55
CA ARG A 127 13.44 6.76 2.89
C ARG A 127 13.65 7.66 1.68
N ASP A 128 14.89 7.96 1.31
CA ASP A 128 15.17 8.92 0.22
C ASP A 128 14.28 8.73 -1.01
N GLY A 129 13.41 9.70 -1.30
CA GLY A 129 12.49 9.67 -2.44
C GLY A 129 11.25 8.76 -2.32
N GLY A 130 10.97 8.20 -1.14
CA GLY A 130 9.82 7.33 -0.91
C GLY A 130 9.69 6.85 0.54
N PHE A 131 9.23 5.62 0.73
CA PHE A 131 9.04 5.02 2.04
C PHE A 131 9.54 3.58 2.05
N ASN A 132 10.08 3.15 3.19
CA ASN A 132 10.22 1.73 3.47
C ASN A 132 8.92 1.21 4.10
N LEU A 133 8.38 0.12 3.57
CA LEU A 133 7.18 -0.55 4.04
C LEU A 133 7.43 -2.06 4.01
N ASN A 134 7.57 -2.69 5.18
CA ASN A 134 7.80 -4.12 5.30
C ASN A 134 8.99 -4.62 4.43
N GLY A 135 10.07 -3.84 4.37
CA GLY A 135 11.25 -4.16 3.56
C GLY A 135 11.14 -3.75 2.08
N TRP A 136 9.97 -3.35 1.59
CA TRP A 136 9.79 -2.77 0.26
C TRP A 136 10.07 -1.27 0.26
N ARG A 137 10.61 -0.76 -0.85
CA ARG A 137 10.69 0.67 -1.14
C ARG A 137 9.50 1.06 -1.99
N LEU A 138 8.57 1.84 -1.43
CA LEU A 138 7.42 2.42 -2.11
C LEU A 138 7.75 3.84 -2.58
N GLU A 139 7.51 4.13 -3.85
CA GLU A 139 7.73 5.43 -4.46
C GLU A 139 6.51 5.86 -5.29
N TRP A 140 6.07 7.09 -5.09
CA TRP A 140 5.10 7.76 -5.94
C TRP A 140 5.84 8.59 -6.99
N LEU A 141 5.88 8.09 -8.22
CA LEU A 141 6.72 8.65 -9.27
C LEU A 141 6.01 9.71 -10.12
N LYS A 142 4.67 9.64 -10.21
CA LYS A 142 3.84 10.63 -10.91
C LYS A 142 2.51 10.77 -10.20
N TYR A 143 1.89 11.93 -10.33
CA TYR A 143 0.59 12.27 -9.77
C TYR A 143 -0.40 12.67 -10.87
N THR A 144 -1.69 12.63 -10.58
CA THR A 144 -2.74 13.24 -11.39
C THR A 144 -2.80 14.75 -11.14
N ALA A 145 -3.64 15.47 -11.89
CA ALA A 145 -3.90 16.89 -11.64
C ALA A 145 -4.51 17.12 -10.24
N ASP A 146 -5.31 16.17 -9.77
CA ASP A 146 -5.96 16.19 -8.45
C ASP A 146 -5.04 15.76 -7.31
N GLY A 147 -3.75 15.52 -7.58
CA GLY A 147 -2.75 15.24 -6.56
C GLY A 147 -2.69 13.80 -6.05
N VAL A 148 -3.37 12.84 -6.68
CA VAL A 148 -3.28 11.42 -6.30
C VAL A 148 -2.20 10.67 -7.11
N PRO A 149 -1.51 9.65 -6.55
CA PRO A 149 -0.45 8.95 -7.26
C PRO A 149 -0.96 8.22 -8.50
N ARG A 150 -0.44 8.60 -9.66
CA ARG A 150 -0.73 7.96 -10.95
C ARG A 150 0.20 6.81 -11.26
N LEU A 151 1.47 6.92 -10.87
CA LEU A 151 2.49 5.91 -11.09
C LEU A 151 3.16 5.59 -9.76
N MET A 152 3.02 4.35 -9.34
CA MET A 152 3.61 3.79 -8.13
C MET A 152 4.64 2.74 -8.51
N ARG A 153 5.73 2.71 -7.76
CA ARG A 153 6.76 1.67 -7.85
C ARG A 153 7.02 1.13 -6.44
N LEU A 154 6.99 -0.20 -6.31
CA LEU A 154 7.39 -0.92 -5.13
C LEU A 154 8.54 -1.83 -5.51
N THR A 155 9.68 -1.73 -4.81
CA THR A 155 10.85 -2.59 -5.08
C THR A 155 11.36 -3.28 -3.82
N ARG A 156 11.82 -4.52 -3.98
CA ARG A 156 12.52 -5.28 -2.93
C ARG A 156 13.50 -6.25 -3.61
N GLY A 157 14.79 -6.04 -3.40
CA GLY A 157 15.82 -6.81 -4.10
C GLY A 157 15.72 -6.61 -5.61
N ASP A 158 15.60 -7.71 -6.35
CA ASP A 158 15.37 -7.78 -7.79
C ASP A 158 13.89 -7.74 -8.20
N THR A 159 12.98 -7.75 -7.22
CA THR A 159 11.55 -7.74 -7.46
C THR A 159 11.04 -6.30 -7.57
N GLU A 160 10.34 -5.99 -8.67
CA GLU A 160 9.68 -4.71 -8.90
C GLU A 160 8.20 -4.92 -9.21
N LEU A 161 7.33 -4.31 -8.41
CA LEU A 161 5.91 -4.14 -8.72
C LEU A 161 5.68 -2.69 -9.13
N ARG A 162 5.16 -2.49 -10.34
CA ARG A 162 4.86 -1.17 -10.89
C ARG A 162 3.39 -1.07 -11.24
N LEU A 163 2.73 -0.04 -10.71
CA LEU A 163 1.31 0.23 -10.96
C LEU A 163 1.13 1.60 -11.62
N VAL A 164 0.36 1.61 -12.70
CA VAL A 164 -0.13 2.83 -13.35
C VAL A 164 -1.64 2.87 -13.22
N ALA A 165 -2.14 3.71 -12.33
CA ALA A 165 -3.56 3.94 -12.22
C ALA A 165 -4.04 4.87 -13.34
N LYS A 166 -5.19 4.52 -13.93
CA LYS A 166 -5.79 5.22 -15.08
C LYS A 166 -7.05 5.97 -14.69
N THR A 167 -7.90 5.33 -13.90
CA THR A 167 -9.20 5.87 -13.50
C THR A 167 -9.44 5.57 -12.03
N TRP A 168 -10.01 6.54 -11.32
CA TRP A 168 -10.49 6.44 -9.95
C TRP A 168 -11.99 6.73 -9.97
N GLN A 169 -12.76 5.90 -9.28
CA GLN A 169 -14.21 6.00 -9.14
C GLN A 169 -14.60 5.74 -7.69
#